data_AF-A0A3D5ZRE4-F1
#
_entry.id   AF-A0A3D5ZRE4-F1
#
_cell.length_a   1.000
_cell.length_b   1.000
_cell.length_c   1.000
_cell.angle_alpha   90.00
_cell.angle_beta   90.00
_cell.angle_gamma   90.00
#
_symmetry.space_group_name_H-M   'P 1'
#
loop_
_entity.id
_entity.type
_entity.pdbx_description
1 polymer ?
#
loop_
_entity_poly.entity_id
_entity_poly.type
_entity_poly.pdbx_seq_one_letter_code
_entity_poly.pdbx_strand_id
1 'polypeptide(L)' 'MKDKIIKVIQKACAIKEDVTPESELKLLSLDSLSFVGAIVEIEKIFSVEFEIDELSVSDWKTVEDIIKGVEKKINEKK' A
#
# COMPACT_ATOMS: atom_id res chain seq x y z
N MET A 1 6.03 2.99 10.79
CA MET A 1 5.85 2.19 9.54
C MET A 1 4.50 2.52 8.90
N LYS A 2 3.40 2.26 9.62
CA LYS A 2 2.01 2.56 9.20
C LYS A 2 1.82 4.00 8.68
N ASP A 3 2.33 4.98 9.43
CA ASP A 3 2.25 6.42 9.08
C ASP A 3 2.89 6.75 7.71
N LYS A 4 4.00 6.09 7.35
CA LYS A 4 4.65 6.30 6.04
C LYS A 4 3.80 5.71 4.92
N ILE A 5 3.28 4.51 5.10
CA ILE A 5 2.44 3.82 4.11
C ILE A 5 1.16 4.62 3.87
N ILE A 6 0.51 5.08 4.93
CA ILE A 6 -0.67 5.95 4.85
C ILE A 6 -0.34 7.24 4.08
N LYS A 7 0.80 7.89 4.36
CA LYS A 7 1.21 9.09 3.59
C LYS A 7 1.46 8.82 2.12
N VAL A 8 2.07 7.69 1.77
CA VAL A 8 2.31 7.32 0.36
C VAL A 8 0.97 7.07 -0.34
N ILE A 9 0.07 6.30 0.28
CA ILE A 9 -1.26 6.02 -0.27
C ILE A 9 -2.09 7.30 -0.37
N GLN A 10 -2.03 8.18 0.63
CA GLN A 10 -2.72 9.47 0.63
C GLN A 10 -2.19 10.41 -0.45
N LYS A 11 -0.90 10.36 -0.78
CA LYS A 11 -0.32 11.08 -1.92
C LYS A 11 -0.72 10.48 -3.26
N ALA A 12 -0.92 9.18 -3.31
CA ALA A 12 -1.35 8.46 -4.50
C ALA A 12 -2.86 8.62 -4.77
N CYS A 13 -3.66 8.87 -3.73
CA CYS A 13 -5.08 9.20 -3.87
C CYS A 13 -5.26 10.49 -4.67
N ALA A 14 -6.20 10.47 -5.61
CA ALA A 14 -6.50 11.63 -6.45
C ALA A 14 -7.14 12.78 -5.64
N ILE A 15 -7.73 12.46 -4.49
CA ILE A 15 -8.44 13.41 -3.62
C ILE A 15 -7.81 13.37 -2.23
N LYS A 16 -7.78 14.53 -1.57
CA LYS A 16 -7.30 14.67 -0.20
C LYS A 16 -8.37 14.15 0.77
N GLU A 17 -8.32 12.85 0.98
CA GLU A 17 -9.19 12.10 1.90
C GLU A 17 -8.41 11.66 3.15
N ASP A 18 -9.14 11.42 4.24
CA ASP A 18 -8.61 10.78 5.43
C ASP A 18 -8.44 9.28 5.16
N VAL A 19 -7.21 8.90 4.79
CA VAL A 19 -6.85 7.50 4.56
C VAL A 19 -6.63 6.82 5.90
N THR A 20 -7.55 5.92 6.27
CA THR A 20 -7.42 5.10 7.47
C THR A 20 -7.02 3.67 7.12
N PRO A 21 -6.39 2.91 8.03
CA PRO A 21 -6.06 1.50 7.79
C PRO A 21 -7.30 0.65 7.45
N GLU A 22 -8.46 1.01 7.97
CA GLU A 22 -9.73 0.33 7.70
C GLU A 22 -10.36 0.72 6.36
N SER A 23 -9.88 1.80 5.72
CA SER A 23 -10.35 2.23 4.40
C SER A 23 -10.03 1.18 3.34
N GLU A 24 -11.05 0.82 2.56
CA GLU A 24 -10.86 -0.08 1.41
C GLU A 24 -10.19 0.65 0.25
N LEU A 25 -9.20 0.02 -0.37
CA LEU A 25 -8.48 0.56 -1.54
C LEU A 25 -9.42 0.83 -2.72
N LYS A 26 -10.50 0.05 -2.82
CA LYS A 26 -11.57 0.21 -3.82
C LYS A 26 -12.52 1.37 -3.52
N LEU A 27 -12.62 1.79 -2.26
CA LEU A 27 -13.46 2.92 -1.85
C LEU A 27 -12.66 4.23 -1.90
N LEU A 28 -11.35 4.16 -1.73
CA LEU A 28 -10.45 5.28 -1.95
C LEU A 28 -10.48 5.69 -3.43
N SER A 29 -10.36 7.00 -3.68
CA SER A 29 -10.14 7.53 -5.04
C SER A 29 -8.72 7.24 -5.52
N LEU A 30 -8.39 5.95 -5.63
CA LEU A 30 -7.09 5.40 -5.99
C LEU A 30 -7.22 4.59 -7.28
N ASP A 31 -6.63 5.09 -8.36
CA ASP A 31 -6.55 4.35 -9.63
C ASP A 31 -5.49 3.24 -9.57
N SER A 32 -5.61 2.23 -10.44
CA SER A 32 -4.64 1.13 -10.55
C SER A 32 -3.20 1.62 -10.74
N LEU A 33 -3.02 2.75 -11.44
CA LEU A 33 -1.71 3.38 -11.67
C LEU A 33 -1.15 3.99 -10.38
N SER A 34 -2.00 4.69 -9.62
CA SER A 34 -1.66 5.28 -8.33
C SER A 34 -1.31 4.21 -7.30
N PHE A 35 -2.05 3.10 -7.30
CA PHE A 35 -1.74 1.94 -6.46
C PHE A 35 -0.34 1.41 -6.73
N VAL A 36 -0.02 1.10 -7.99
CA VAL A 36 1.32 0.61 -8.38
C VAL A 36 2.40 1.61 -7.98
N GLY A 37 2.17 2.91 -8.19
CA GLY A 37 3.10 3.96 -7.76
C GLY A 37 3.32 3.98 -6.24
N ALA A 38 2.26 3.82 -5.46
CA ALA A 38 2.35 3.74 -4.01
C ALA A 38 3.17 2.52 -3.56
N ILE A 39 2.97 1.37 -4.19
CA ILE A 39 3.71 0.14 -3.85
C ILE A 39 5.19 0.29 -4.18
N VAL A 40 5.52 0.75 -5.39
CA VAL A 40 6.92 0.97 -5.80
C VAL A 40 7.65 1.94 -4.87
N GLU A 41 6.95 2.95 -4.36
CA GLU A 41 7.52 3.89 -3.41
C GLU A 41 7.74 3.25 -2.03
N ILE A 42 6.79 2.44 -1.56
CA ILE A 42 6.92 1.64 -0.33
C ILE A 42 8.09 0.64 -0.45
N GLU A 43 8.20 -0.07 -1.56
CA GLU A 43 9.30 -1.00 -1.87
C GLU A 43 10.65 -0.32 -1.74
N LYS A 44 10.82 0.86 -2.33
CA LYS A 44 12.05 1.66 -2.21
C LYS A 44 12.31 2.13 -0.78
N ILE A 45 11.28 2.59 -0.06
CA ILE A 45 11.42 3.10 1.30
C ILE A 45 11.85 2.01 2.28
N PHE A 46 11.30 0.80 2.12
CA PHE A 46 11.52 -0.32 3.02
C PHE A 46 12.51 -1.36 2.46
N SER A 47 13.03 -1.13 1.26
CA SER A 47 13.93 -2.03 0.54
C SER A 47 13.36 -3.46 0.39
N VAL A 48 12.05 -3.56 0.16
CA VAL A 48 11.32 -4.81 -0.09
C VAL A 48 10.98 -4.93 -1.57
N GLU A 49 10.75 -6.16 -2.04
CA GLU A 49 10.26 -6.46 -3.38
C GLU A 49 9.00 -7.30 -3.23
N PHE A 50 7.93 -6.85 -3.86
CA PHE A 50 6.68 -7.59 -4.02
C PHE A 50 6.59 -8.10 -5.45
N GLU A 51 6.20 -9.36 -5.59
CA GLU A 51 5.88 -9.89 -6.90
C GLU A 51 4.51 -9.36 -7.35
N ILE A 52 4.34 -9.13 -8.66
CA ILE A 52 3.05 -8.69 -9.23
C ILE A 52 1.92 -9.69 -8.90
N ASP A 53 2.25 -10.99 -8.80
CA ASP A 53 1.32 -12.02 -8.34
C ASP A 53 0.90 -11.84 -6.87
N GLU A 54 1.79 -11.34 -6.00
CA GLU A 54 1.47 -11.01 -4.60
C GLU A 54 0.71 -9.69 -4.47
N LEU A 55 0.76 -8.84 -5.50
CA LEU A 55 0.06 -7.56 -5.61
C LEU A 55 -1.34 -7.69 -6.19
N SER A 56 -1.91 -8.90 -6.19
CA SER A 56 -3.26 -9.12 -6.67
C SER A 56 -4.25 -8.28 -5.85
N VAL A 57 -4.95 -7.36 -6.53
CA VAL A 57 -6.04 -6.52 -6.00
C VAL A 57 -7.15 -7.35 -5.34
N SER A 58 -7.14 -8.67 -5.55
CA SER A 58 -8.04 -9.63 -4.90
C SER A 58 -7.68 -9.89 -3.43
N ASP A 59 -6.39 -9.88 -3.09
CA ASP A 59 -5.90 -10.06 -1.71
C ASP A 59 -5.89 -8.73 -0.94
N TRP A 60 -5.69 -7.62 -1.65
CA TRP A 60 -5.50 -6.31 -1.04
C TRP A 60 -6.83 -5.55 -0.95
N LYS A 61 -7.57 -5.75 0.15
CA LYS A 61 -8.87 -5.09 0.38
C LYS A 61 -8.74 -3.71 0.98
N THR A 62 -7.93 -3.57 2.02
CA THR A 62 -7.78 -2.33 2.79
C THR A 62 -6.34 -1.87 2.86
N VAL A 63 -6.15 -0.62 3.26
CA VAL A 63 -4.83 -0.05 3.52
C VAL A 63 -4.08 -0.85 4.60
N GLU A 64 -4.79 -1.40 5.58
CA GLU A 64 -4.20 -2.26 6.59
C GLU A 64 -3.58 -3.54 5.99
N ASP A 65 -4.21 -4.11 4.96
CA ASP A 65 -3.69 -5.30 4.29
C ASP A 65 -2.31 -5.02 3.67
N ILE A 66 -2.15 -3.86 3.02
CA ILE A 66 -0.86 -3.37 2.51
C ILE A 66 0.17 -3.29 3.64
N ILE A 67 -0.23 -2.64 4.74
CA ILE A 67 0.66 -2.43 5.88
C ILE A 67 1.16 -3.76 6.44
N LYS A 68 0.26 -4.75 6.57
CA LYS A 68 0.60 -6.09 7.04
C LYS A 68 1.48 -6.84 6.04
N GLY A 69 1.19 -6.76 4.75
CA GLY A 69 2.01 -7.38 3.70
C GLY A 69 3.44 -6.85 3.71
N VAL A 70 3.61 -5.53 3.82
CA VAL A 70 4.90 -4.84 3.93
C VAL A 70 5.62 -5.23 5.21
N GLU A 71 4.95 -5.19 6.35
CA GLU A 71 5.53 -5.57 7.63
C GLU A 71 6.02 -7.02 7.61
N LYS A 72 5.23 -7.93 7.01
CA LYS A 72 5.59 -9.34 6.88
C LYS A 72 6.83 -9.54 6.01
N LYS A 73 6.92 -8.89 4.83
CA LYS A 73 8.11 -8.94 3.96
C LYS A 73 9.35 -8.38 4.66
N ILE A 74 9.23 -7.26 5.37
CA ILE A 74 10.34 -6.67 6.13
C ILE A 74 10.81 -7.64 7.21
N ASN A 75 9.89 -8.32 7.88
CA ASN A 75 10.21 -9.26 8.93
C ASN A 75 10.78 -10.59 8.42
N GLU A 76 10.34 -11.09 7.25
CA GLU A 76 10.93 -12.26 6.60
C GLU A 76 12.33 -12.01 6.03
N LYS A 77 12.67 -10.77 5.68
CA LYS A 77 14.01 -10.39 5.24
C LYS A 77 15.04 -10.29 6.38
N LYS A 78 14.62 -10.45 7.64
CA LYS A 78 15.44 -10.18 8.84
C LYS A 78 15.87 -11.45 9.55
#